data_AF-A0A3A0D111-F1
#
_entry.id   AF-A0A3A0D111-F1
#
_cell.length_a   1.000
_cell.length_b   1.000
_cell.length_c   1.000
_cell.angle_alpha   90.00
_cell.angle_beta   90.00
_cell.angle_gamma   90.00
#
_symmetry.space_group_name_H-M   'P 1'
#
loop_
_entity.id
_entity.type
_entity.pdbx_description
1 polymer ?
#
loop_
_entity_poly.entity_id
_entity_poly.type
_entity_poly.pdbx_seq_one_letter_code
_entity_poly.pdbx_strand_id
1 'polypeptide(L)'
;MLPDHLEEKTQRSRGFLYNVTGGVFAHLAGKDKLHLFENGVGALNLPMTDFQIGTDNTRASSPLVLLDISKLLSLVFDKSFMIENLALWSTKAELCQALSDSSLRNSIKDTVSCDGSFSRRVRRKRQCGICTSCLLRRQSLAAAGLAEYDPVDDYQFDIFKASEFQNSDRLFAFRAMQVQTQKIKDCLQVSNAWSALGSAFPTLEEIKLRQGNLSKPKMEVVQRQILRLYSAYLHEWSIFENRMN
;
A
#
# COMPACT_ATOMS: atom_id res chain seq x y z
N MET A 1 -16.78 17.80 33.87
CA MET A 1 -17.19 16.91 32.76
C MET A 1 -16.58 17.51 31.51
N LEU A 2 -15.49 16.94 30.97
CA LEU A 2 -14.98 17.38 29.67
C LEU A 2 -16.07 17.06 28.64
N PRO A 3 -16.39 17.97 27.71
CA PRO A 3 -17.43 17.73 26.72
C PRO A 3 -17.09 16.46 25.93
N ASP A 4 -18.11 15.64 25.67
CA ASP A 4 -18.04 14.48 24.77
C ASP A 4 -17.24 14.90 23.54
N HIS A 5 -16.04 14.34 23.41
CA HIS A 5 -15.15 14.68 22.31
C HIS A 5 -15.87 14.28 21.03
N LEU A 6 -16.16 15.25 20.16
CA LEU A 6 -16.76 14.98 18.85
C LEU A 6 -15.81 14.06 18.08
N GLU A 7 -16.13 12.76 18.05
CA GLU A 7 -15.32 11.77 17.36
C GLU A 7 -15.33 12.05 15.85
N GLU A 8 -14.15 12.13 15.25
CA GLU A 8 -13.99 12.28 13.80
C GLU A 8 -14.33 10.93 13.12
N LYS A 9 -15.61 10.75 12.76
CA LYS A 9 -16.15 9.48 12.27
C LYS A 9 -15.63 9.05 10.90
N THR A 10 -15.10 9.97 10.09
CA THR A 10 -14.63 9.66 8.73
C THR A 10 -13.26 9.00 8.72
N GLN A 11 -12.49 9.12 9.81
CA GLN A 11 -11.10 8.64 9.93
C GLN A 11 -10.14 9.26 8.91
N ARG A 12 -10.55 10.30 8.17
CA ARG A 12 -9.79 10.92 7.07
C ARG A 12 -8.57 11.67 7.58
N SER A 13 -8.62 12.20 8.81
CA SER A 13 -7.51 12.93 9.43
C SER A 13 -6.46 12.01 10.06
N ARG A 14 -6.73 10.71 10.18
CA ARG A 14 -5.90 9.77 10.93
C ARG A 14 -4.47 9.66 10.39
N GLY A 15 -4.32 9.66 9.06
CA GLY A 15 -3.01 9.63 8.42
C GLY A 15 -2.18 10.88 8.71
N PHE A 16 -2.81 12.05 8.67
CA PHE A 16 -2.16 13.32 9.03
C PHE A 16 -1.73 13.33 10.49
N LEU A 17 -2.64 12.93 11.40
CA LEU A 17 -2.36 12.84 12.83
C LEU A 17 -1.14 11.96 13.13
N TYR A 18 -1.07 10.76 12.56
CA TYR A 18 0.06 9.85 12.80
C TYR A 18 1.38 10.37 12.24
N ASN A 19 1.38 10.94 11.03
CA ASN A 19 2.60 11.51 10.43
C ASN A 19 3.11 12.72 11.24
N VAL A 20 2.23 13.64 11.63
CA VAL A 20 2.61 14.80 12.45
C VAL A 20 3.10 14.36 13.82
N THR A 21 2.39 13.44 14.47
CA THR A 21 2.78 12.91 15.79
C THR A 21 4.15 12.24 15.71
N GLY A 22 4.37 11.35 14.74
CA GLY A 22 5.66 10.71 14.52
C GLY A 22 6.77 11.72 14.22
N GLY A 23 6.48 12.77 13.45
CA GLY A 23 7.43 13.84 13.14
C GLY A 23 7.83 14.63 14.39
N VAL A 24 6.87 14.98 15.24
CA VAL A 24 7.11 15.64 16.53
C VAL A 24 7.97 14.75 17.44
N PHE A 25 7.66 13.45 17.57
CA PHE A 25 8.48 12.53 18.36
C PHE A 25 9.91 12.41 17.83
N ALA A 26 10.08 12.30 16.51
CA ALA A 26 11.41 12.25 15.89
C ALA A 26 12.20 13.54 16.17
N HIS A 27 11.56 14.71 16.04
CA HIS A 27 12.17 16.00 16.35
C HIS A 27 12.60 16.10 17.82
N LEU A 28 11.72 15.73 18.76
CA LEU A 28 12.04 15.71 20.20
C LEU A 28 13.17 14.73 20.54
N ALA A 29 13.30 13.63 19.78
CA ALA A 29 14.42 12.70 19.87
C ALA A 29 15.72 13.21 19.19
N GLY A 30 15.76 14.47 18.76
CA GLY A 30 16.91 15.09 18.10
C GLY A 30 17.12 14.63 16.66
N LYS A 31 16.11 14.02 16.03
CA LYS A 31 16.16 13.59 14.62
C LYS A 31 15.53 14.65 13.71
N ASP A 32 16.07 14.76 12.51
CA ASP A 32 15.55 15.59 11.42
C ASP A 32 14.76 14.77 10.38
N LYS A 33 14.58 13.47 10.63
CA LYS A 33 13.89 12.55 9.73
C LYS A 33 12.98 11.58 10.46
N LEU A 34 11.83 11.30 9.83
CA LEU A 34 10.95 10.18 10.16
C LEU A 34 10.95 9.19 8.99
N HIS A 35 11.25 7.93 9.26
CA HIS A 35 11.20 6.87 8.24
C HIS A 35 9.90 6.08 8.30
N LEU A 36 9.30 5.83 7.14
CA LEU A 36 8.17 4.95 6.92
C LEU A 36 8.60 3.78 6.03
N PHE A 37 7.84 2.69 6.08
CA PHE A 37 8.10 1.45 5.35
C PHE A 37 6.84 0.92 4.64
N GLU A 38 6.05 1.82 4.06
CA GLU A 38 4.90 1.44 3.25
C GLU A 38 5.36 1.05 1.84
N ASN A 39 4.88 -0.08 1.33
CA ASN A 39 5.25 -0.56 0.00
C ASN A 39 4.77 0.42 -1.09
N GLY A 40 5.46 0.44 -2.24
CA GLY A 40 5.18 1.39 -3.31
C GLY A 40 3.75 1.35 -3.84
N VAL A 41 3.18 0.14 -4.04
CA VAL A 41 1.80 -0.01 -4.53
C VAL A 41 0.81 0.60 -3.52
N GLY A 42 1.01 0.31 -2.23
CA GLY A 42 0.21 0.87 -1.13
C GLY A 42 0.43 2.37 -0.90
N ALA A 43 1.64 2.89 -1.15
CA ALA A 43 1.96 4.30 -0.99
C ALA A 43 1.41 5.17 -2.14
N LEU A 44 1.54 4.70 -3.38
CA LEU A 44 0.95 5.36 -4.55
C LEU A 44 -0.58 5.25 -4.55
N ASN A 45 -1.11 4.11 -4.05
CA ASN A 45 -2.53 3.80 -3.86
C ASN A 45 -3.41 4.25 -5.03
N LEU A 46 -3.09 3.75 -6.23
CA LEU A 46 -3.89 4.05 -7.40
C LEU A 46 -5.34 3.56 -7.19
N PRO A 47 -6.35 4.24 -7.76
CA PRO A 47 -7.72 3.73 -7.77
C PRO A 47 -7.78 2.33 -8.36
N MET A 48 -8.53 1.45 -7.72
CA MET A 48 -8.78 0.09 -8.20
C MET A 48 -9.92 0.05 -9.22
N THR A 49 -10.92 0.92 -9.03
CA THR A 49 -12.07 1.09 -9.94
C THR A 49 -12.30 2.56 -10.23
N ASP A 50 -12.99 2.86 -11.33
CA ASP A 50 -13.32 4.25 -11.72
C ASP A 50 -14.35 4.91 -10.77
N PHE A 51 -14.99 4.13 -9.89
CA PHE A 51 -15.93 4.64 -8.88
C PHE A 51 -15.25 5.18 -7.62
N GLN A 52 -13.94 4.97 -7.43
CA GLN A 52 -13.22 5.53 -6.28
C GLN A 52 -12.81 6.96 -6.59
N ILE A 53 -13.55 7.93 -6.04
CA ILE A 53 -13.40 9.35 -6.37
C ILE A 53 -12.90 10.11 -5.15
N GLY A 54 -11.95 11.03 -5.36
CA GLY A 54 -11.48 11.94 -4.33
C GLY A 54 -10.89 11.24 -3.09
N THR A 55 -11.62 11.29 -1.98
CA THR A 55 -11.17 10.82 -0.65
C THR A 55 -11.41 9.34 -0.39
N ASP A 56 -11.91 8.59 -1.37
CA ASP A 56 -12.21 7.15 -1.21
C ASP A 56 -10.95 6.29 -1.07
N ASN A 57 -9.78 6.85 -1.41
CA ASN A 57 -8.48 6.20 -1.25
C ASN A 57 -7.67 6.89 -0.14
N THR A 58 -7.16 6.10 0.80
CA THR A 58 -6.24 6.59 1.83
C THR A 58 -4.92 7.02 1.20
N ARG A 59 -4.45 8.24 1.49
CA ARG A 59 -3.19 8.79 0.95
C ARG A 59 -2.17 9.12 2.05
N ALA A 60 -2.30 8.50 3.23
CA ALA A 60 -1.48 8.79 4.40
C ALA A 60 0.04 8.63 4.15
N SER A 61 0.42 7.66 3.33
CA SER A 61 1.82 7.38 2.96
C SER A 61 2.17 7.84 1.54
N SER A 62 1.28 8.62 0.91
CA SER A 62 1.50 9.12 -0.45
C SER A 62 2.72 10.05 -0.47
N PRO A 63 3.62 9.90 -1.45
CA PRO A 63 4.79 10.77 -1.55
C PRO A 63 4.44 12.27 -1.60
N LEU A 64 3.27 12.63 -2.13
CA LEU A 64 2.80 14.02 -2.13
C LEU A 64 2.47 14.52 -0.73
N VAL A 65 1.70 13.73 0.02
CA VAL A 65 1.30 14.02 1.40
C VAL A 65 2.52 14.09 2.31
N LEU A 66 3.47 13.15 2.17
CA LEU A 66 4.69 13.15 2.98
C LEU A 66 5.56 14.39 2.71
N LEU A 67 5.66 14.84 1.46
CA LEU A 67 6.34 16.09 1.11
C LEU A 67 5.65 17.31 1.74
N ASP A 68 4.31 17.36 1.70
CA ASP A 68 3.54 18.47 2.27
C ASP A 68 3.66 18.54 3.81
N ILE A 69 3.59 17.38 4.48
CA ILE A 69 3.79 17.32 5.93
C ILE A 69 5.24 17.63 6.31
N SER A 70 6.22 17.18 5.52
CA SER A 70 7.64 17.53 5.74
C SER A 70 7.87 19.03 5.67
N LYS A 71 7.24 19.71 4.69
CA LYS A 71 7.29 21.16 4.56
C LYS A 71 6.63 21.84 5.76
N LEU A 72 5.46 21.38 6.18
CA LEU A 72 4.76 21.90 7.36
C LEU A 72 5.63 21.78 8.62
N LEU A 73 6.16 20.60 8.90
CA LEU A 73 7.01 20.35 10.06
C LEU A 73 8.29 21.17 10.03
N SER A 74 8.89 21.34 8.84
CA SER A 74 10.09 22.17 8.70
C SER A 74 9.83 23.63 9.09
N LEU A 75 8.66 24.16 8.72
CA LEU A 75 8.23 25.51 9.10
C LEU A 75 7.96 25.62 10.62
N VAL A 76 7.30 24.62 11.19
CA VAL A 76 6.96 24.61 12.63
C VAL A 76 8.21 24.50 13.51
N PHE A 77 9.19 23.70 13.09
CA PHE A 77 10.43 23.46 13.84
C PHE A 77 11.52 24.50 13.57
N ASP A 78 11.30 25.41 12.63
CA ASP A 78 12.32 26.34 12.11
C ASP A 78 13.64 25.61 11.73
N LYS A 79 13.50 24.41 11.16
CA LYS A 79 14.62 23.51 10.84
C LYS A 79 14.19 22.54 9.74
N SER A 80 15.10 22.17 8.84
CA SER A 80 14.81 21.13 7.84
C SER A 80 14.39 19.82 8.52
N PHE A 81 13.22 19.30 8.11
CA PHE A 81 12.68 18.04 8.56
C PHE A 81 12.07 17.26 7.38
N MET A 82 12.25 15.94 7.34
CA MET A 82 11.77 15.10 6.25
C MET A 82 11.08 13.83 6.74
N ILE A 83 9.93 13.52 6.14
CA ILE A 83 9.30 12.20 6.25
C ILE A 83 9.64 11.42 4.97
N GLU A 84 10.36 10.31 5.12
CA GLU A 84 10.87 9.51 4.02
C GLU A 84 10.27 8.10 4.06
N ASN A 85 9.65 7.67 2.96
CA ASN A 85 9.22 6.28 2.83
C ASN A 85 10.31 5.46 2.11
N LEU A 86 11.04 4.66 2.87
CA LEU A 86 12.18 3.90 2.37
C LEU A 86 11.78 2.74 1.44
N ALA A 87 10.50 2.35 1.47
CA ALA A 87 9.95 1.25 0.67
C ALA A 87 9.11 1.74 -0.53
N LEU A 88 9.14 3.04 -0.85
CA LEU A 88 8.30 3.65 -1.88
C LEU A 88 8.46 3.00 -3.28
N TRP A 89 9.64 2.47 -3.58
CA TRP A 89 9.93 1.87 -4.88
C TRP A 89 9.94 0.34 -4.88
N SER A 90 9.50 -0.29 -3.78
CA SER A 90 9.46 -1.74 -3.62
C SER A 90 8.03 -2.26 -3.54
N THR A 91 7.76 -3.42 -4.14
CA THR A 91 6.49 -4.13 -3.92
C THR A 91 6.48 -4.75 -2.53
N LYS A 92 5.30 -5.13 -2.05
CA LYS A 92 5.21 -5.85 -0.77
C LYS A 92 5.87 -7.23 -0.85
N ALA A 93 5.83 -7.90 -2.01
CA ALA A 93 6.52 -9.18 -2.20
C ALA A 93 8.04 -9.03 -2.10
N GLU A 94 8.64 -8.01 -2.72
CA GLU A 94 10.07 -7.71 -2.61
C GLU A 94 10.50 -7.43 -1.16
N LEU A 95 9.67 -6.69 -0.41
CA LEU A 95 9.91 -6.50 1.03
C LEU A 95 9.82 -7.82 1.80
N CYS A 96 8.89 -8.71 1.44
CA CYS A 96 8.76 -10.03 2.06
C CYS A 96 9.92 -10.97 1.67
N GLN A 97 10.51 -10.84 0.49
CA GLN A 97 11.67 -11.65 0.08
C GLN A 97 12.86 -11.44 1.02
N ALA A 98 13.02 -10.24 1.61
CA ALA A 98 14.04 -10.02 2.64
C ALA A 98 13.88 -10.92 3.88
N LEU A 99 12.72 -11.58 4.05
CA LEU A 99 12.48 -12.53 5.12
C LEU A 99 12.87 -13.97 4.76
N SER A 100 13.09 -14.32 3.49
CA SER A 100 13.25 -15.72 3.04
C SER A 100 14.38 -16.45 3.75
N ASP A 101 15.53 -15.79 3.89
CA ASP A 101 16.72 -16.34 4.54
C ASP A 101 16.85 -15.90 6.01
N SER A 102 15.83 -15.22 6.53
CA SER A 102 15.84 -14.71 7.90
C SER A 102 15.28 -15.73 8.89
N SER A 103 15.71 -15.61 10.15
CA SER A 103 15.07 -16.29 11.29
C SER A 103 13.64 -15.80 11.55
N LEU A 104 13.22 -14.69 10.91
CA LEU A 104 11.93 -14.04 11.12
C LEU A 104 10.81 -14.61 10.23
N ARG A 105 11.09 -15.49 9.26
CA ARG A 105 10.04 -16.11 8.42
C ARG A 105 8.97 -16.83 9.24
N ASN A 106 9.35 -17.46 10.35
CA ASN A 106 8.41 -18.10 11.27
C ASN A 106 7.47 -17.11 11.98
N SER A 107 7.87 -15.84 12.09
CA SER A 107 7.06 -14.78 12.69
C SER A 107 5.95 -14.28 11.75
N ILE A 108 5.95 -14.67 10.47
CA ILE A 108 4.90 -14.29 9.51
C ILE A 108 3.52 -14.68 10.04
N LYS A 109 3.39 -15.88 10.61
CA LYS A 109 2.15 -16.37 11.24
C LYS A 109 1.69 -15.53 12.43
N ASP A 110 2.58 -14.75 13.05
CA ASP A 110 2.24 -13.94 14.22
C ASP A 110 1.74 -12.54 13.84
N THR A 111 1.92 -12.13 12.58
CA THR A 111 1.49 -10.83 12.06
C THR A 111 0.06 -10.81 11.53
N VAL A 112 -0.60 -9.65 11.60
CA VAL A 112 -1.98 -9.44 11.12
C VAL A 112 -1.98 -8.28 10.12
N SER A 113 -2.66 -8.46 8.98
CA SER A 113 -2.76 -7.45 7.92
C SER A 113 -4.21 -7.02 7.66
N CYS A 114 -5.19 -7.75 8.17
CA CYS A 114 -6.61 -7.51 7.91
C CYS A 114 -7.08 -6.10 8.34
N ASP A 115 -7.64 -5.36 7.38
CA ASP A 115 -8.31 -4.07 7.61
C ASP A 115 -9.74 -4.23 8.17
N GLY A 116 -10.31 -5.43 8.05
CA GLY A 116 -11.62 -5.72 8.61
C GLY A 116 -11.61 -5.59 10.14
N SER A 117 -12.62 -4.90 10.68
CA SER A 117 -12.88 -4.70 12.13
C SER A 117 -13.00 -5.98 12.96
N PHE A 118 -12.95 -7.14 12.31
CA PHE A 118 -13.08 -8.49 12.87
C PHE A 118 -11.79 -9.02 13.51
N SER A 119 -10.61 -8.58 13.06
CA SER A 119 -9.32 -9.14 13.50
C SER A 119 -9.06 -9.01 15.01
N ARG A 120 -9.71 -8.03 15.67
CA ARG A 120 -9.60 -7.79 17.11
C ARG A 120 -10.64 -8.53 17.96
N ARG A 121 -11.68 -9.13 17.36
CA ARG A 121 -12.85 -9.66 18.10
C ARG A 121 -13.01 -11.18 18.04
N VAL A 122 -12.32 -11.87 17.13
CA VAL A 122 -12.46 -13.31 16.92
C VAL A 122 -11.19 -14.04 17.33
N ARG A 123 -11.30 -14.96 18.31
CA ARG A 123 -10.22 -15.89 18.66
C ARG A 123 -10.01 -16.88 17.51
N ARG A 124 -8.75 -17.12 17.14
CA ARG A 124 -8.27 -18.15 16.17
C ARG A 124 -8.49 -17.88 14.66
N LYS A 125 -9.14 -16.80 14.25
CA LYS A 125 -9.24 -16.38 12.82
C LYS A 125 -9.05 -14.88 12.68
N ARG A 126 -7.79 -14.43 12.72
CA ARG A 126 -7.45 -13.00 12.78
C ARG A 126 -7.54 -12.30 11.42
N GLN A 127 -7.50 -13.06 10.33
CA GLN A 127 -7.55 -12.54 8.97
C GLN A 127 -8.93 -12.82 8.34
N CYS A 128 -9.56 -11.83 7.70
CA CYS A 128 -10.82 -12.10 7.00
C CYS A 128 -10.60 -12.85 5.68
N GLY A 129 -9.45 -12.66 5.02
CA GLY A 129 -9.07 -13.32 3.76
C GLY A 129 -9.62 -12.71 2.48
N ILE A 130 -10.48 -11.71 2.60
CA ILE A 130 -11.19 -11.10 1.45
C ILE A 130 -11.06 -9.58 1.37
N CYS A 131 -10.48 -8.91 2.38
CA CYS A 131 -10.15 -7.47 2.25
C CYS A 131 -8.87 -7.28 1.44
N THR A 132 -8.68 -6.09 0.88
CA THR A 132 -7.51 -5.72 0.05
C THR A 132 -6.18 -6.04 0.75
N SER A 133 -6.04 -5.74 2.04
CA SER A 133 -4.80 -6.06 2.78
C SER A 133 -4.60 -7.56 3.04
N CYS A 134 -5.66 -8.35 3.19
CA CYS A 134 -5.54 -9.81 3.23
C CYS A 134 -5.13 -10.38 1.87
N LEU A 135 -5.71 -9.88 0.78
CA LEU A 135 -5.40 -10.29 -0.58
C LEU A 135 -3.96 -9.92 -0.94
N LEU A 136 -3.53 -8.69 -0.67
CA LEU A 136 -2.15 -8.25 -0.85
C LEU A 136 -1.18 -9.11 -0.04
N ARG A 137 -1.51 -9.43 1.22
CA ARG A 137 -0.69 -10.35 2.03
C ARG A 137 -0.53 -11.72 1.35
N ARG A 138 -1.64 -12.35 0.94
CA ARG A 138 -1.62 -13.68 0.30
C ARG A 138 -0.84 -13.66 -1.01
N GLN A 139 -1.07 -12.63 -1.82
CA GLN A 139 -0.36 -12.40 -3.07
C GLN A 139 1.15 -12.22 -2.85
N SER A 140 1.54 -11.34 -1.93
CA SER A 140 2.94 -10.99 -1.71
C SER A 140 3.73 -12.15 -1.09
N LEU A 141 3.12 -12.91 -0.17
CA LEU A 141 3.75 -14.09 0.41
C LEU A 141 3.86 -15.23 -0.61
N ALA A 142 2.88 -15.40 -1.49
CA ALA A 142 2.98 -16.37 -2.58
C ALA A 142 4.12 -16.02 -3.55
N ALA A 143 4.19 -14.76 -4.00
CA ALA A 143 5.24 -14.30 -4.91
C ALA A 143 6.65 -14.28 -4.28
N ALA A 144 6.75 -14.13 -2.95
CA ALA A 144 8.00 -14.23 -2.21
C ALA A 144 8.42 -15.67 -1.87
N GLY A 145 7.63 -16.70 -2.25
CA GLY A 145 7.92 -18.10 -1.90
C GLY A 145 7.71 -18.42 -0.41
N LEU A 146 6.89 -17.64 0.30
CA LEU A 146 6.67 -17.71 1.74
C LEU A 146 5.25 -18.12 2.13
N ALA A 147 4.46 -18.63 1.18
CA ALA A 147 3.07 -19.00 1.42
C ALA A 147 2.89 -20.09 2.50
N GLU A 148 3.87 -20.97 2.69
CA GLU A 148 3.82 -22.02 3.72
C GLU A 148 3.86 -21.46 5.16
N TYR A 149 4.39 -20.24 5.34
CA TYR A 149 4.49 -19.56 6.63
C TYR A 149 3.23 -18.75 6.98
N ASP A 150 2.18 -18.83 6.15
CA ASP A 150 0.92 -18.12 6.30
C ASP A 150 -0.25 -19.10 6.50
N PRO A 151 -0.57 -19.48 7.75
CA PRO A 151 -1.49 -20.56 8.04
C PRO A 151 -2.91 -20.25 7.54
N VAL A 152 -3.44 -21.12 6.68
CA VAL A 152 -4.79 -20.99 6.12
C VAL A 152 -5.87 -20.97 7.21
N ASP A 153 -5.64 -21.68 8.32
CA ASP A 153 -6.60 -21.74 9.43
C ASP A 153 -6.79 -20.41 10.18
N ASP A 154 -5.89 -19.44 10.01
CA ASP A 154 -6.03 -18.09 10.57
C ASP A 154 -6.96 -17.19 9.73
N TYR A 155 -7.42 -17.70 8.58
CA TYR A 155 -8.32 -17.01 7.66
C TYR A 155 -9.78 -17.45 7.87
N GLN A 156 -10.68 -16.47 7.85
CA GLN A 156 -12.12 -16.72 7.84
C GLN A 156 -12.58 -17.29 6.50
N PHE A 157 -12.12 -16.69 5.41
CA PHE A 157 -12.39 -17.10 4.05
C PHE A 157 -11.05 -17.34 3.35
N ASP A 158 -10.86 -18.52 2.78
CA ASP A 158 -9.70 -18.77 1.94
C ASP A 158 -10.02 -18.35 0.50
N ILE A 159 -9.36 -17.31 0.02
CA ILE A 159 -9.58 -16.78 -1.34
C ILE A 159 -9.27 -17.83 -2.42
N PHE A 160 -8.38 -18.79 -2.16
CA PHE A 160 -8.09 -19.87 -3.12
C PHE A 160 -9.25 -20.87 -3.27
N LYS A 161 -10.26 -20.81 -2.40
CA LYS A 161 -11.51 -21.57 -2.51
C LYS A 161 -12.67 -20.70 -2.99
N ALA A 162 -12.37 -19.66 -3.78
CA ALA A 162 -13.36 -18.67 -4.20
C ALA A 162 -14.56 -19.25 -4.97
N SER A 163 -14.37 -20.36 -5.69
CA SER A 163 -15.42 -21.08 -6.41
C SER A 163 -16.52 -21.62 -5.48
N GLU A 164 -16.26 -21.79 -4.19
CA GLU A 164 -17.22 -22.24 -3.19
C GLU A 164 -18.15 -21.11 -2.67
N PHE A 165 -17.87 -19.84 -3.02
CA PHE A 165 -18.65 -18.69 -2.56
C PHE A 165 -19.90 -18.45 -3.41
N GLN A 166 -21.05 -18.94 -2.95
CA GLN A 166 -22.35 -18.79 -3.63
C GLN A 166 -22.87 -17.34 -3.74
N ASN A 167 -22.38 -16.41 -2.91
CA ASN A 167 -22.73 -14.98 -2.94
C ASN A 167 -21.49 -14.09 -3.15
N SER A 168 -21.56 -13.22 -4.15
CA SER A 168 -20.40 -12.66 -4.86
C SER A 168 -19.77 -11.41 -4.24
N ASP A 169 -20.44 -10.78 -3.26
CA ASP A 169 -19.98 -9.50 -2.69
C ASP A 169 -18.69 -9.62 -1.89
N ARG A 170 -18.41 -10.81 -1.35
CA ARG A 170 -17.13 -11.11 -0.67
C ARG A 170 -15.93 -11.02 -1.61
N LEU A 171 -16.15 -11.21 -2.91
CA LEU A 171 -15.12 -11.10 -3.94
C LEU A 171 -14.97 -9.68 -4.47
N PHE A 172 -15.70 -8.70 -3.95
CA PHE A 172 -15.64 -7.31 -4.43
C PHE A 172 -14.20 -6.77 -4.42
N ALA A 173 -13.49 -6.87 -3.29
CA ALA A 173 -12.12 -6.36 -3.20
C ALA A 173 -11.17 -7.10 -4.16
N PHE A 174 -11.35 -8.41 -4.30
CA PHE A 174 -10.57 -9.21 -5.24
C PHE A 174 -10.80 -8.76 -6.70
N ARG A 175 -12.07 -8.65 -7.12
CA ARG A 175 -12.45 -8.14 -8.45
C ARG A 175 -11.97 -6.71 -8.69
N ALA A 176 -12.05 -5.83 -7.69
CA ALA A 176 -11.53 -4.47 -7.78
C ALA A 176 -10.03 -4.47 -8.04
N MET A 177 -9.26 -5.29 -7.31
CA MET A 177 -7.82 -5.44 -7.54
C MET A 177 -7.53 -6.05 -8.93
N GLN A 178 -8.36 -6.98 -9.43
CA GLN A 178 -8.23 -7.49 -10.80
C GLN A 178 -8.49 -6.43 -11.87
N VAL A 179 -9.52 -5.59 -11.69
CA VAL A 179 -9.79 -4.46 -12.59
C VAL A 179 -8.59 -3.52 -12.62
N GLN A 180 -8.00 -3.24 -11.46
CA GLN A 180 -6.80 -2.43 -11.37
C GLN A 180 -5.62 -3.03 -12.13
N THR A 181 -5.30 -4.30 -11.88
CA THR A 181 -4.14 -4.96 -12.49
C THR A 181 -4.32 -5.10 -13.99
N GLN A 182 -5.55 -5.37 -14.47
CA GLN A 182 -5.85 -5.38 -15.90
C GLN A 182 -5.65 -3.99 -16.53
N LYS A 183 -6.18 -2.92 -15.92
CA LYS A 183 -6.00 -1.55 -16.40
C LYS A 183 -4.53 -1.14 -16.46
N ILE A 184 -3.74 -1.49 -15.44
CA ILE A 184 -2.29 -1.22 -15.41
C ILE A 184 -1.59 -2.05 -16.50
N LYS A 185 -1.94 -3.33 -16.67
CA LYS A 185 -1.38 -4.20 -17.70
C LYS A 185 -1.61 -3.65 -19.10
N ASP A 186 -2.83 -3.21 -19.40
CA ASP A 186 -3.17 -2.59 -20.69
C ASP A 186 -2.33 -1.33 -20.94
N CYS A 187 -2.14 -0.50 -19.92
CA CYS A 187 -1.27 0.68 -20.02
C CYS A 187 0.19 0.32 -20.29
N LEU A 188 0.72 -0.75 -19.69
CA LEU A 188 2.12 -1.16 -19.86
C LEU A 188 2.41 -1.85 -21.20
N GLN A 189 1.38 -2.31 -21.93
CA GLN A 189 1.52 -2.99 -23.22
C GLN A 189 1.56 -2.05 -24.43
N VAL A 190 1.22 -0.77 -24.25
CA VAL A 190 1.28 0.21 -25.35
C VAL A 190 2.69 0.77 -25.56
N SER A 191 2.94 1.35 -26.73
CA SER A 191 4.26 1.89 -27.12
C SER A 191 4.82 2.95 -26.16
N ASN A 192 3.94 3.77 -25.55
CA ASN A 192 4.31 4.75 -24.54
C ASN A 192 3.59 4.46 -23.22
N ALA A 193 4.11 3.48 -22.49
CA ALA A 193 3.55 3.02 -21.22
C ALA A 193 3.35 4.14 -20.18
N TRP A 194 4.31 5.07 -20.09
CA TRP A 194 4.21 6.19 -19.14
C TRP A 194 3.05 7.13 -19.51
N SER A 195 2.91 7.49 -20.79
CA SER A 195 1.81 8.37 -21.22
C SER A 195 0.45 7.73 -20.97
N ALA A 196 0.31 6.41 -21.18
CA ALA A 196 -0.93 5.69 -20.90
C ALA A 196 -1.23 5.66 -19.40
N LEU A 197 -0.24 5.32 -18.56
CA LEU A 197 -0.39 5.36 -17.10
C LEU A 197 -0.72 6.76 -16.58
N GLY A 198 -0.05 7.81 -17.08
CA GLY A 198 -0.33 9.19 -16.69
C GLY A 198 -1.74 9.64 -17.07
N SER A 199 -2.25 9.18 -18.21
CA SER A 199 -3.63 9.44 -18.64
C SER A 199 -4.65 8.70 -17.77
N ALA A 200 -4.37 7.43 -17.47
CA ALA A 200 -5.23 6.58 -16.64
C ALA A 200 -5.21 6.97 -15.15
N PHE A 201 -4.07 7.48 -14.67
CA PHE A 201 -3.80 7.82 -13.29
C PHE A 201 -3.04 9.16 -13.18
N PRO A 202 -3.73 10.30 -13.34
CA PRO A 202 -3.08 11.62 -13.42
C PRO A 202 -2.19 11.99 -12.23
N THR A 203 -2.47 11.44 -11.04
CA THR A 203 -1.63 11.65 -9.84
C THR A 203 -0.19 11.18 -10.03
N LEU A 204 0.09 10.23 -10.93
CA LEU A 204 1.46 9.79 -11.22
C LEU A 204 2.32 10.88 -11.85
N GLU A 205 1.73 11.77 -12.67
CA GLU A 205 2.45 12.91 -13.25
C GLU A 205 2.84 13.91 -12.16
N GLU A 206 1.94 14.19 -11.23
CA GLU A 206 2.23 15.06 -10.09
C GLU A 206 3.34 14.46 -9.20
N ILE A 207 3.27 13.15 -8.94
CA ILE A 207 4.32 12.43 -8.18
C ILE A 207 5.66 12.53 -8.91
N LYS A 208 5.70 12.28 -10.22
CA LYS A 208 6.92 12.42 -11.02
C LYS A 208 7.52 13.82 -10.89
N LEU A 209 6.70 14.86 -11.03
CA LEU A 209 7.13 16.26 -10.95
C LEU A 209 7.68 16.60 -9.56
N ARG A 210 6.93 16.28 -8.50
CA ARG A 210 7.26 16.67 -7.12
C ARG A 210 8.39 15.84 -6.51
N GLN A 211 8.43 14.52 -6.73
CA GLN A 211 9.55 13.68 -6.29
C GLN A 211 10.81 13.91 -7.13
N GLY A 212 10.65 14.27 -8.41
CA GLY A 212 11.75 14.68 -9.26
C GLY A 212 12.34 16.04 -8.88
N ASN A 213 11.75 16.77 -7.91
CA ASN A 213 12.08 18.17 -7.60
C ASN A 213 12.19 19.03 -8.87
N LEU A 214 11.28 18.81 -9.85
CA LEU A 214 11.27 19.46 -11.18
C LEU A 214 12.55 19.29 -12.01
N SER A 215 13.46 18.40 -11.61
CA SER A 215 14.70 18.11 -12.31
C SER A 215 14.51 16.96 -13.29
N LYS A 216 14.70 17.22 -14.60
CA LYS A 216 14.48 16.22 -15.66
C LYS A 216 15.17 14.87 -15.37
N PRO A 217 16.46 14.79 -14.99
CA PRO A 217 17.10 13.52 -14.66
C PRO A 217 16.43 12.76 -13.52
N LYS A 218 15.99 13.48 -12.47
CA LYS A 218 15.31 12.86 -11.32
C LYS A 218 13.88 12.43 -11.67
N MET A 219 13.17 13.21 -12.48
CA MET A 219 11.84 12.85 -12.99
C MET A 219 11.89 11.56 -13.82
N GLU A 220 12.91 11.40 -14.67
CA GLU A 220 13.10 10.16 -15.45
C GLU A 220 13.42 8.96 -14.54
N VAL A 221 14.17 9.15 -13.45
CA VAL A 221 14.38 8.11 -12.44
C VAL A 221 13.06 7.71 -11.79
N VAL A 222 12.24 8.67 -11.35
CA VAL A 222 10.94 8.40 -10.73
C VAL A 222 10.02 7.64 -11.70
N GLN A 223 9.96 8.07 -12.96
CA GLN A 223 9.21 7.39 -14.00
C GLN A 223 9.67 5.93 -14.16
N ARG A 224 10.97 5.68 -14.27
CA ARG A 224 11.50 4.30 -14.36
C ARG A 224 11.17 3.46 -13.14
N GLN A 225 11.24 4.03 -11.94
CA GLN A 225 10.90 3.33 -10.70
C GLN A 225 9.41 2.93 -10.64
N ILE A 226 8.51 3.83 -11.06
CA ILE A 226 7.07 3.54 -11.10
C ILE A 226 6.76 2.44 -12.12
N LEU A 227 7.35 2.52 -13.32
CA LEU A 227 7.18 1.48 -14.35
C LEU A 227 7.69 0.12 -13.87
N ARG A 228 8.89 0.08 -13.26
CA ARG A 228 9.46 -1.13 -12.67
C ARG A 228 8.56 -1.71 -11.57
N LEU A 229 8.09 -0.87 -10.65
CA LEU A 229 7.23 -1.25 -9.54
C LEU A 229 5.95 -1.94 -10.04
N TYR A 230 5.26 -1.34 -11.01
CA TYR A 230 4.01 -1.93 -11.53
C TYR A 230 4.24 -3.15 -12.40
N SER A 231 5.32 -3.21 -13.17
CA SER A 231 5.72 -4.44 -13.88
C SER A 231 5.97 -5.60 -12.91
N ALA A 232 6.70 -5.35 -11.82
CA ALA A 232 6.93 -6.34 -10.77
C ALA A 232 5.61 -6.77 -10.11
N TYR A 233 4.77 -5.80 -9.71
CA TYR A 233 3.47 -6.08 -9.11
C TYR A 233 2.56 -6.94 -10.00
N LEU A 234 2.51 -6.69 -11.31
CA LEU A 234 1.74 -7.52 -12.25
C LEU A 234 2.29 -8.94 -12.37
N HIS A 235 3.61 -9.11 -12.40
CA HIS A 235 4.23 -10.43 -12.41
C HIS A 235 3.85 -11.20 -11.13
N GLU A 236 3.99 -10.58 -9.97
CA GLU A 236 3.63 -11.17 -8.68
C GLU A 236 2.12 -11.47 -8.59
N TRP A 237 1.26 -10.61 -9.15
CA TRP A 237 -0.19 -10.84 -9.23
C TRP A 237 -0.51 -12.09 -10.07
N SER A 238 0.18 -12.30 -11.19
CA SER A 238 -0.01 -13.50 -12.01
C SER A 238 0.31 -14.81 -11.27
N ILE A 239 1.33 -14.80 -10.40
CA ILE A 239 1.67 -15.95 -9.54
C ILE A 239 0.51 -16.24 -8.59
N PHE A 240 -0.09 -15.20 -8.01
CA PHE A 240 -1.23 -15.33 -7.12
C PHE A 240 -2.48 -15.84 -7.85
N GLU A 241 -2.77 -15.32 -9.06
CA GLU A 241 -3.92 -15.77 -9.86
C GLU A 241 -3.81 -17.23 -10.30
N ASN A 242 -2.61 -17.68 -10.69
CA ASN A 242 -2.36 -19.07 -11.06
C ASN A 242 -2.62 -20.07 -9.93
N ARG A 243 -2.66 -19.64 -8.66
CA ARG A 243 -2.98 -20.51 -7.51
C ARG A 243 -4.48 -20.62 -7.24
N MET A 244 -5.32 -19.86 -7.93
CA MET A 244 -6.78 -19.96 -7.82
C MET A 244 -7.42 -20.83 -8.90
N ASN A 245 -6.66 -21.16 -9.96
CA ASN A 245 -7.06 -22.07 -11.04
C ASN A 245 -6.54 -23.49 -10.75
#